data_AF-A0A9D4Z0D3-F1
#
_entry.id   AF-A0A9D4Z0D3-F1
#
_cell.length_a   1.000
_cell.length_b   1.000
_cell.length_c   1.000
_cell.angle_alpha   90.00
_cell.angle_beta   90.00
_cell.angle_gamma   90.00
#
_symmetry.space_group_name_H-M   'P 1'
#
loop_
_entity.id
_entity.type
_entity.pdbx_description
1 polymer ?
#
loop_
_entity_poly.entity_id
_entity_poly.type
_entity_poly.pdbx_seq_one_letter_code
_entity_poly.pdbx_strand_id
1 'polypeptide(L)'
;MAACNILFHVCAFLQVLLAIAIIVVVAVQLVDVGVDGTSYSYSCLLGQDYLSTSLCTYTFVVCGVSLVVSSLISIIQCCTCNLCGLGKILDVLLGVLGTVWWAVASGVIGANATDSLTAPASQTASSSVNTARDAVPIMCWVETGIFAAMLLSSLFRMCNCCGTRK
;
A
#
# COMPACT_ATOMS: atom_id res chain seq x y z
N MET A 1 3.77 6.14 -27.28
CA MET A 1 2.61 5.38 -26.76
C MET A 1 3.01 4.08 -26.06
N ALA A 2 3.94 3.28 -26.59
CA ALA A 2 4.41 2.04 -25.94
C ALA A 2 5.04 2.28 -24.54
N ALA A 3 5.88 3.30 -24.40
CA ALA A 3 6.57 3.61 -23.14
C ALA A 3 5.62 3.87 -21.95
N CYS A 4 4.56 4.67 -22.13
CA CYS A 4 3.60 4.94 -21.04
C CYS A 4 2.77 3.72 -20.65
N ASN A 5 2.53 2.80 -21.59
CA ASN A 5 1.81 1.56 -21.30
C ASN A 5 2.70 0.58 -20.52
N ILE A 6 3.97 0.48 -20.91
CA ILE A 6 4.98 -0.31 -20.17
C ILE A 6 5.15 0.25 -18.76
N LEU A 7 5.29 1.58 -18.61
CA LEU A 7 5.43 2.23 -17.31
C LEU A 7 4.24 1.92 -16.40
N PHE A 8 3.01 2.00 -16.91
CA PHE A 8 1.82 1.67 -16.14
C PHE A 8 1.82 0.22 -15.65
N HIS A 9 2.12 -0.74 -16.52
CA HIS A 9 2.18 -2.17 -16.14
C HIS A 9 3.30 -2.46 -15.14
N VAL A 10 4.47 -1.83 -15.31
CA VAL A 10 5.60 -1.98 -14.37
C VAL A 10 5.23 -1.41 -13.00
N CYS A 11 4.62 -0.22 -12.95
CA CYS A 11 4.15 0.37 -11.71
C CYS A 11 3.08 -0.50 -11.03
N ALA A 12 2.12 -1.04 -11.79
CA ALA A 12 1.09 -1.92 -11.25
C ALA A 12 1.67 -3.22 -10.67
N PHE A 13 2.70 -3.79 -11.33
CA PHE A 13 3.39 -4.96 -10.81
C PHE A 13 4.19 -4.64 -9.53
N LEU A 14 4.91 -3.51 -9.53
CA LEU A 14 5.68 -3.06 -8.38
C LEU A 14 4.78 -2.77 -7.17
N GLN A 15 3.59 -2.21 -7.43
CA GLN A 15 2.56 -1.92 -6.43
C GLN A 15 2.16 -3.20 -5.66
N VAL A 16 1.83 -4.27 -6.40
CA VAL A 16 1.44 -5.55 -5.79
C VAL A 16 2.59 -6.16 -5.01
N LEU A 17 3.82 -6.13 -5.56
CA LEU A 17 5.00 -6.65 -4.87
C LEU A 17 5.29 -5.92 -3.57
N LEU A 18 5.21 -4.58 -3.58
CA LEU A 18 5.48 -3.77 -2.41
C LEU A 18 4.39 -3.93 -1.34
N ALA A 19 3.11 -4.03 -1.73
CA ALA A 19 2.03 -4.36 -0.80
C ALA A 19 2.25 -5.74 -0.11
N ILE A 20 2.70 -6.76 -0.85
CA ILE A 20 3.06 -8.07 -0.29
C ILE A 20 4.28 -7.94 0.64
N ALA A 21 5.30 -7.18 0.24
CA ALA A 21 6.49 -6.97 1.07
C ALA A 21 6.14 -6.30 2.41
N ILE A 22 5.27 -5.29 2.41
CA ILE A 22 4.77 -4.64 3.63
C ILE A 22 4.08 -5.65 4.54
N ILE A 23 3.17 -6.48 3.99
CA ILE A 23 2.49 -7.55 4.75
C ILE A 23 3.50 -8.48 5.41
N VAL A 24 4.51 -8.95 4.65
CA VAL A 24 5.52 -9.89 5.16
C VAL A 24 6.38 -9.25 6.26
N VAL A 25 6.83 -7.99 6.07
CA VAL A 25 7.61 -7.28 7.08
C VAL A 25 6.81 -7.08 8.36
N VAL A 26 5.54 -6.68 8.26
CA VAL A 26 4.65 -6.53 9.41
C VAL A 26 4.42 -7.87 10.11
N ALA A 27 4.13 -8.93 9.35
CA ALA A 27 3.85 -10.25 9.92
C ALA A 27 5.06 -10.89 10.62
N VAL A 28 6.26 -10.74 10.05
CA VAL A 28 7.46 -11.44 10.53
C VAL A 28 8.21 -10.63 11.59
N GLN A 29 8.28 -9.31 11.45
CA GLN A 29 9.17 -8.48 12.30
C GLN A 29 8.42 -7.67 13.35
N LEU A 30 7.10 -7.50 13.22
CA LEU A 30 6.35 -6.54 14.04
C LEU A 30 5.20 -7.19 14.83
N VAL A 31 4.85 -8.46 14.56
CA VAL A 31 3.91 -9.24 15.37
C VAL A 31 4.69 -10.10 16.35
N ASP A 32 4.48 -9.87 17.64
CA ASP A 32 5.09 -10.67 18.70
C ASP A 32 4.10 -11.65 19.35
N VAL A 33 4.59 -12.89 19.38
CA VAL A 33 4.11 -14.17 19.88
C VAL A 33 4.13 -14.39 21.39
N GLY A 34 3.35 -13.68 22.21
CA GLY A 34 3.33 -13.95 23.65
C GLY A 34 2.59 -15.24 23.98
N VAL A 35 3.27 -16.25 24.52
CA VAL A 35 2.64 -17.48 25.02
C VAL A 35 2.84 -17.58 26.53
N ASP A 36 1.76 -17.39 27.28
CA ASP A 36 1.74 -17.57 28.74
C ASP A 36 0.75 -18.70 29.08
N GLY A 37 1.30 -19.91 29.24
CA GLY A 37 0.51 -21.12 29.47
C GLY A 37 -0.39 -21.49 28.28
N THR A 38 -1.71 -21.41 28.47
CA THR A 38 -2.73 -21.64 27.41
C THR A 38 -3.25 -20.35 26.77
N SER A 39 -2.74 -19.19 27.18
CA SER A 39 -3.17 -17.89 26.69
C SER A 39 -2.20 -17.37 25.63
N TYR A 40 -2.73 -17.00 24.47
CA TYR A 40 -1.99 -16.38 23.37
C TYR A 40 -2.25 -14.87 23.38
N SER A 41 -1.20 -14.07 23.55
CA SER A 41 -1.26 -12.61 23.42
C SER A 41 -0.53 -12.18 22.15
N TYR A 42 -1.20 -11.39 21.32
CA TYR A 42 -0.63 -10.84 20.09
C TYR A 42 -0.32 -9.37 20.32
N SER A 43 0.96 -9.03 20.37
CA SER A 43 1.41 -7.65 20.53
C SER A 43 1.96 -7.12 19.21
N CYS A 44 1.52 -5.93 18.81
CA CYS A 44 2.05 -5.24 17.63
C CYS A 44 3.12 -4.25 18.07
N LEU A 45 4.36 -4.47 17.62
CA LEU A 45 5.51 -3.60 17.92
C LEU A 45 5.56 -2.36 17.03
N LEU A 46 4.68 -2.27 16.02
CA LEU A 46 4.60 -1.09 15.14
C LEU A 46 3.96 0.11 15.86
N GLY A 47 3.14 -0.13 16.88
CA GLY A 47 2.43 0.90 17.64
C GLY A 47 0.96 0.54 17.91
N GLN A 48 0.27 1.42 18.64
CA GLN A 48 -1.18 1.39 18.85
C GLN A 48 -1.81 2.55 18.09
N ASP A 49 -2.97 2.32 17.48
CA ASP A 49 -3.75 3.39 16.84
C ASP A 49 -4.69 4.08 17.85
N TYR A 50 -5.21 5.26 17.48
CA TYR A 50 -6.09 6.10 18.30
C TYR A 50 -7.36 5.39 18.82
N LEU A 51 -7.78 4.29 18.18
CA LEU A 51 -8.98 3.53 18.51
C LEU A 51 -8.70 2.20 19.25
N SER A 52 -7.55 2.07 19.92
CA SER A 52 -7.15 0.83 20.65
C SER A 52 -7.01 -0.42 19.74
N THR A 53 -6.94 -0.22 18.43
CA THR A 53 -6.66 -1.27 17.46
C THR A 53 -5.17 -1.28 17.13
N SER A 54 -4.58 -2.46 16.96
CA SER A 54 -3.15 -2.57 16.66
C SER A 54 -2.83 -2.00 15.27
N LEU A 55 -1.75 -1.23 15.15
CA LEU A 55 -1.34 -0.63 13.86
C LEU A 55 -1.04 -1.71 12.80
N CYS A 56 -0.60 -2.87 13.25
CA CYS A 56 -0.35 -4.04 12.41
C CYS A 56 -1.65 -4.51 11.75
N THR A 57 -2.74 -4.64 12.52
CA THR A 57 -4.07 -4.99 11.98
C THR A 57 -4.53 -3.97 10.95
N TYR A 58 -4.38 -2.67 11.24
CA TYR A 58 -4.70 -1.61 10.29
C TYR A 58 -3.91 -1.77 8.98
N THR A 59 -2.59 -1.98 9.08
CA THR A 59 -1.71 -2.16 7.92
C THR A 59 -2.09 -3.38 7.09
N PHE A 60 -2.46 -4.51 7.72
CA PHE A 60 -2.96 -5.69 7.02
C PHE A 60 -4.26 -5.41 6.26
N VAL A 61 -5.20 -4.69 6.87
CA VAL A 61 -6.46 -4.33 6.22
C VAL A 61 -6.21 -3.42 5.02
N VAL A 62 -5.37 -2.40 5.17
CA VAL A 62 -5.00 -1.47 4.07
C VAL A 62 -4.38 -2.22 2.90
N CYS A 63 -3.42 -3.11 3.17
CA CYS A 63 -2.76 -3.90 2.13
C CYS A 63 -3.74 -4.91 1.49
N GLY A 64 -4.54 -5.60 2.31
CA GLY A 64 -5.49 -6.61 1.86
C GLY A 64 -6.58 -6.03 0.96
N VAL A 65 -7.19 -4.89 1.35
CA VAL A 65 -8.17 -4.17 0.52
C VAL A 65 -7.54 -3.76 -0.82
N SER A 66 -6.32 -3.24 -0.80
CA SER A 66 -5.61 -2.83 -2.01
C SER A 66 -5.38 -4.00 -2.97
N LEU A 67 -4.95 -5.17 -2.46
CA LEU A 67 -4.76 -6.37 -3.27
C LEU A 67 -6.08 -6.88 -3.88
N VAL A 68 -7.15 -6.89 -3.08
CA VAL A 68 -8.48 -7.32 -3.56
C VAL A 68 -8.98 -6.38 -4.65
N VAL A 69 -8.92 -5.06 -4.43
CA VAL A 69 -9.35 -4.07 -5.43
C VAL A 69 -8.53 -4.19 -6.71
N SER A 70 -7.20 -4.31 -6.62
CA SER A 70 -6.33 -4.51 -7.78
C SER A 70 -6.69 -5.80 -8.55
N SER A 71 -7.00 -6.90 -7.84
CA SER A 71 -7.40 -8.17 -8.46
C SER A 71 -8.75 -8.07 -9.17
N LEU A 72 -9.75 -7.42 -8.55
CA LEU A 72 -11.07 -7.21 -9.14
C LEU A 72 -10.97 -6.38 -10.42
N ILE A 73 -10.16 -5.33 -10.42
CA ILE A 73 -9.95 -4.49 -11.60
C ILE A 73 -9.27 -5.29 -12.71
N SER A 74 -8.28 -6.11 -12.39
CA SER A 74 -7.64 -7.00 -13.37
C SER A 74 -8.65 -7.97 -14.01
N ILE A 75 -9.53 -8.57 -13.21
CA ILE A 75 -10.60 -9.45 -13.70
C ILE A 75 -11.58 -8.67 -14.59
N ILE A 76 -12.02 -7.48 -14.14
CA ILE A 76 -12.94 -6.64 -14.92
C ILE A 76 -12.31 -6.26 -16.25
N GLN A 77 -11.04 -5.83 -16.27
CA GLN A 77 -10.33 -5.49 -17.52
C GLN A 77 -10.19 -6.70 -18.45
N CYS A 78 -9.96 -7.90 -17.90
CA CYS A 78 -9.89 -9.15 -18.66
C CYS A 78 -11.26 -9.53 -19.26
N CYS A 79 -12.33 -9.47 -18.46
CA CYS A 79 -13.68 -9.86 -18.89
C CYS A 79 -14.33 -8.84 -19.82
N THR A 80 -14.02 -7.55 -19.67
CA THR A 80 -14.61 -6.48 -20.47
C THR A 80 -13.88 -6.24 -21.79
N CYS A 81 -12.82 -6.98 -22.11
CA CYS A 81 -12.02 -6.81 -23.34
C CYS A 81 -11.73 -5.34 -23.66
N ASN A 82 -11.51 -4.52 -22.62
CA ASN A 82 -11.25 -3.08 -22.74
C ASN A 82 -12.33 -2.26 -23.47
N LEU A 83 -13.62 -2.66 -23.38
CA LEU A 83 -14.84 -2.00 -23.89
C LEU A 83 -14.62 -0.52 -24.28
N CYS A 84 -14.18 -0.30 -25.52
CA CYS A 84 -14.01 0.98 -26.20
C CYS A 84 -13.49 2.17 -25.34
N GLY A 85 -12.53 1.94 -24.43
CA GLY A 85 -11.87 3.01 -23.68
C GLY A 85 -12.31 3.18 -22.22
N LEU A 86 -13.27 2.39 -21.73
CA LEU A 86 -13.65 2.38 -20.30
C LEU A 86 -12.46 2.04 -19.39
N GLY A 87 -11.54 1.19 -19.85
CA GLY A 87 -10.31 0.84 -19.12
C GLY A 87 -9.48 2.06 -18.73
N LYS A 88 -9.38 3.08 -19.58
CA LYS A 88 -8.60 4.31 -19.30
C LYS A 88 -9.19 5.12 -18.14
N ILE A 89 -10.52 5.18 -18.07
CA ILE A 89 -11.23 5.89 -17.00
C ILE A 89 -11.04 5.14 -15.68
N LEU A 90 -11.16 3.81 -15.71
CA LEU A 90 -10.90 2.96 -14.55
C LEU A 90 -9.45 3.09 -14.06
N ASP A 91 -8.47 3.15 -14.97
CA ASP A 91 -7.06 3.33 -14.61
C ASP A 91 -6.81 4.68 -13.90
N VAL A 92 -7.49 5.74 -14.32
CA VAL A 92 -7.41 7.05 -13.64
C VAL A 92 -8.12 7.03 -12.30
N LEU A 93 -9.32 6.47 -12.22
CA LEU A 93 -10.04 6.35 -10.95
C LEU A 93 -9.25 5.53 -9.93
N LEU A 94 -8.65 4.42 -10.36
CA LEU A 94 -7.77 3.61 -9.53
C LEU A 94 -6.54 4.40 -9.11
N GLY A 95 -5.91 5.13 -10.03
CA GLY A 95 -4.78 5.99 -9.70
C GLY A 95 -5.12 7.04 -8.63
N VAL A 96 -6.24 7.74 -8.77
CA VAL A 96 -6.68 8.75 -7.78
C VAL A 96 -7.03 8.09 -6.44
N LEU A 97 -7.92 7.11 -6.45
CA LEU A 97 -8.39 6.46 -5.22
C LEU A 97 -7.24 5.75 -4.50
N GLY A 98 -6.37 5.05 -5.24
CA GLY A 98 -5.19 4.41 -4.68
C GLY A 98 -4.21 5.41 -4.10
N THR A 99 -3.94 6.53 -4.79
CA THR A 99 -3.05 7.58 -4.25
C THR A 99 -3.60 8.17 -2.96
N VAL A 100 -4.90 8.51 -2.93
CA VAL A 100 -5.54 9.08 -1.73
C VAL A 100 -5.57 8.05 -0.59
N TRP A 101 -5.94 6.81 -0.89
CA TRP A 101 -6.00 5.71 0.08
C TRP A 101 -4.64 5.47 0.74
N TRP A 102 -3.58 5.34 -0.07
CA TRP A 102 -2.23 5.12 0.45
C TRP A 102 -1.63 6.36 1.09
N ALA A 103 -1.96 7.58 0.65
CA ALA A 103 -1.52 8.80 1.32
C ALA A 103 -2.08 8.90 2.74
N VAL A 104 -3.38 8.60 2.92
CA VAL A 104 -4.00 8.58 4.25
C VAL A 104 -3.40 7.47 5.10
N ALA A 105 -3.28 6.25 4.57
CA ALA A 105 -2.68 5.14 5.31
C ALA A 105 -1.22 5.43 5.73
N SER A 106 -0.42 6.01 4.84
CA SER A 106 0.97 6.40 5.14
C SER A 106 1.06 7.48 6.22
N GLY A 107 0.13 8.44 6.21
CA GLY A 107 0.04 9.46 7.25
C GLY A 107 -0.29 8.88 8.62
N VAL A 108 -1.30 7.99 8.69
CA VAL A 108 -1.69 7.32 9.93
C VAL A 108 -0.58 6.41 10.45
N ILE A 109 0.00 5.58 9.57
CA ILE A 109 1.07 4.67 9.95
C ILE A 109 2.31 5.45 10.40
N GLY A 110 2.69 6.49 9.65
CA GLY A 110 3.85 7.32 9.97
C GLY A 110 3.72 8.05 11.30
N ALA A 111 2.58 8.70 11.56
CA ALA A 111 2.37 9.45 12.80
C ALA A 111 2.42 8.56 14.04
N ASN A 112 1.78 7.39 13.99
CA ASN A 112 1.72 6.47 15.13
C ASN A 112 2.98 5.61 15.30
N ALA A 113 3.71 5.33 14.21
CA ALA A 113 4.99 4.63 14.28
C ALA A 113 6.04 5.48 15.03
N THR A 114 6.06 6.80 14.82
CA THR A 114 6.98 7.74 15.48
C THR A 114 6.66 8.00 16.94
N ASP A 115 5.37 8.05 17.31
CA ASP A 115 4.95 8.30 18.70
C ASP A 115 5.36 7.18 19.66
N SER A 116 5.62 5.98 19.14
CA SER A 116 6.10 4.85 19.92
C SER A 116 7.64 4.72 19.96
N LEU A 117 8.40 5.71 19.43
CA LEU A 117 9.83 5.89 19.70
C LEU A 117 10.08 6.73 20.98
N THR A 118 9.13 7.58 21.38
CA THR A 118 9.21 8.42 22.58
C THR A 118 8.67 7.75 23.84
N ALA A 119 7.80 6.75 23.68
CA ALA A 119 7.56 5.78 24.75
C ALA A 119 8.89 5.04 25.02
N PRO A 120 9.25 4.72 26.27
CA PRO A 120 10.41 3.87 26.59
C PRO A 120 10.12 2.44 26.12
N ALA A 121 10.09 2.24 24.81
CA ALA A 121 9.99 0.97 24.14
C ALA A 121 11.30 0.23 24.46
N SER A 122 11.22 -0.60 25.50
CA SER A 122 12.01 -1.81 25.69
C SER A 122 13.34 -1.81 24.94
N GLN A 123 14.42 -1.47 25.65
CA GLN A 123 15.83 -1.63 25.22
C GLN A 123 16.21 -3.07 24.81
N THR A 124 15.25 -3.99 24.74
CA THR A 124 15.36 -5.38 24.31
C THR A 124 14.84 -5.64 22.89
N ALA A 125 14.23 -4.66 22.20
CA ALA A 125 13.87 -4.84 20.79
C ALA A 125 15.14 -4.95 19.94
N SER A 126 15.28 -6.07 19.21
CA SER A 126 16.43 -6.30 18.33
C SER A 126 16.54 -5.20 17.27
N SER A 127 17.76 -4.92 16.79
CA SER A 127 18.02 -3.91 15.76
C SER A 127 17.16 -4.07 14.49
N SER A 128 16.71 -5.30 14.20
CA SER A 128 15.79 -5.60 13.11
C SER A 128 14.41 -4.97 13.29
N VAL A 129 13.85 -4.97 14.51
CA VAL A 129 12.51 -4.42 14.78
C VAL A 129 12.50 -2.91 14.56
N ASN A 130 13.51 -2.21 15.07
CA ASN A 130 13.61 -0.75 14.88
C ASN A 130 13.75 -0.40 13.38
N THR A 131 14.55 -1.18 12.64
CA THR A 131 14.67 -1.00 11.19
C THR A 131 13.34 -1.23 10.47
N ALA A 132 12.56 -2.24 10.87
CA ALA A 132 11.24 -2.49 10.28
C ALA A 132 10.24 -1.38 10.57
N ARG A 133 10.25 -0.83 11.79
CA ARG A 133 9.36 0.26 12.21
C ARG A 133 9.59 1.53 11.40
N ASP A 134 10.85 1.83 11.06
CA ASP A 134 11.18 2.98 10.21
C ASP A 134 10.92 2.69 8.73
N ALA A 135 11.16 1.44 8.28
CA ALA A 135 10.98 1.05 6.89
C ALA A 135 9.51 1.02 6.44
N VAL A 136 8.59 0.57 7.30
CA VAL A 136 7.17 0.40 6.93
C VAL A 136 6.49 1.71 6.50
N PRO A 137 6.59 2.83 7.24
CA PRO A 137 6.09 4.13 6.79
C PRO A 137 6.69 4.58 5.46
N ILE A 138 8.00 4.37 5.27
CA ILE A 138 8.69 4.73 4.02
C ILE A 138 8.12 3.91 2.85
N MET A 139 7.96 2.59 3.02
CA MET A 139 7.36 1.73 1.99
C MET A 139 5.93 2.14 1.65
N CYS A 140 5.13 2.58 2.63
CA CYS A 140 3.78 3.09 2.39
C CYS A 140 3.78 4.40 1.57
N TRP A 141 4.72 5.30 1.82
CA TRP A 141 4.89 6.51 0.99
C TRP A 141 5.36 6.18 -0.42
N VAL A 142 6.20 5.15 -0.58
CA VAL A 142 6.59 4.64 -1.90
C VAL A 142 5.38 4.08 -2.64
N GLU A 143 4.50 3.31 -1.99
CA GLU A 143 3.21 2.87 -2.57
C GLU A 143 2.38 4.05 -3.08
N THR A 144 2.24 5.10 -2.25
CA THR A 144 1.55 6.34 -2.64
C THR A 144 2.17 6.95 -3.90
N GLY A 145 3.50 7.01 -3.97
CA GLY A 145 4.24 7.49 -5.14
C GLY A 145 4.02 6.64 -6.39
N ILE A 146 3.93 5.31 -6.25
CA ILE A 146 3.65 4.39 -7.35
C ILE A 146 2.23 4.62 -7.89
N PHE A 147 1.22 4.75 -7.02
CA PHE A 147 -0.14 5.09 -7.46
C PHE A 147 -0.21 6.47 -8.13
N ALA A 148 0.53 7.46 -7.64
CA ALA A 148 0.61 8.77 -8.28
C ALA A 148 1.29 8.69 -9.66
N ALA A 149 2.34 7.88 -9.81
CA ALA A 149 3.00 7.64 -11.09
C ALA A 149 2.07 6.92 -12.10
N MET A 150 1.26 5.96 -11.63
CA MET A 150 0.22 5.33 -12.43
C MET A 150 -0.84 6.35 -12.88
N LEU A 151 -1.31 7.20 -11.97
CA LEU A 151 -2.26 8.26 -12.27
C LEU A 151 -1.73 9.21 -13.35
N LEU A 152 -0.51 9.72 -13.18
CA LEU A 152 0.14 10.60 -14.15
C LEU A 152 0.26 9.92 -15.52
N SER A 153 0.70 8.66 -15.55
CA SER A 153 0.82 7.87 -16.78
C SER A 153 -0.54 7.72 -17.49
N SER A 154 -1.61 7.48 -16.74
CA SER A 154 -2.97 7.35 -17.25
C SER A 154 -3.53 8.68 -17.77
N LEU A 155 -3.25 9.80 -17.10
CA LEU A 155 -3.62 11.14 -17.55
C LEU A 155 -2.94 11.50 -18.88
N PHE A 156 -1.63 11.24 -19.01
CA PHE A 156 -0.92 11.47 -20.27
C PHE A 156 -1.47 10.63 -21.43
N ARG A 157 -1.94 9.40 -21.15
CA ARG A 157 -2.60 8.54 -22.14
C ARG A 157 -3.97 9.07 -22.56
N MET A 158 -4.73 9.72 -21.67
CA MET A 158 -6.00 10.37 -22.04
C MET A 158 -5.77 11.64 -22.87
N CYS A 159 -4.87 12.54 -22.45
CA CYS A 159 -4.63 13.81 -23.14
C CYS A 159 -4.17 13.63 -24.60
N ASN A 160 -3.34 12.62 -24.89
CA ASN A 160 -2.86 12.37 -26.25
C ASN A 160 -3.89 11.74 -27.20
N CYS A 161 -5.05 11.27 -26.71
CA CYS A 161 -6.11 10.76 -27.59
C CYS A 161 -7.05 11.87 -28.10
N CYS A 162 -7.09 13.02 -27.44
CA CYS A 162 -7.87 14.19 -27.91
C CYS A 162 -7.12 15.03 -28.96
N GLY A 163 -5.83 14.74 -29.22
CA GLY A 163 -4.98 15.47 -30.17
C GLY A 163 -4.96 14.92 -31.60
N THR A 164 -5.52 13.74 -31.86
CA THR A 164 -5.53 13.09 -33.19
C THR A 164 -6.95 12.87 -33.71
N ARG A 165 -7.73 13.94 -33.79
CA ARG A 165 -8.72 14.12 -34.89
C ARG A 165 -8.18 15.18 -35.84
N LYS A 166 -7.29 14.77 -36.73
CA LYS A 166 -7.18 15.30 -38.09
C LYS A 166 -7.02 14.11 -39.01
#